data_AF-A0A836T787-F1
#
_entry.id   AF-A0A836T787-F1
#
_cell.length_a   1.000
_cell.length_b   1.000
_cell.length_c   1.000
_cell.angle_alpha   90.00
_cell.angle_beta   90.00
_cell.angle_gamma   90.00
#
_symmetry.space_group_name_H-M   'P 1'
#
loop_
_entity.id
_entity.type
_entity.pdbx_description
1 polymer ?
#
loop_
_entity_poly.entity_id
_entity_poly.type
_entity_poly.pdbx_seq_one_letter_code
_entity_poly.pdbx_strand_id
1 'polypeptide(L)'
;ETFIDMGRKVIKIPHTFNLVRNQRRRDIRIKVELPVNVKLIDENGNIVSFETLTEDISTSGLKFCLPKTDEEFIQKLSINQEIETYIKISKETINAKSIIRNIQDRNSKICFGVEFKEIDKKDEAFLSQFIQDKQMELMKKYKQMQKG
;
A
#
# COMPACT_ATOMS: atom_id res chain seq x y z
N GLU A 1 28.89 -6.42 19.13
CA GLU A 1 29.03 -7.56 20.08
C GLU A 1 27.65 -7.89 20.65
N THR A 2 27.33 -9.17 20.85
CA THR A 2 26.10 -9.58 21.53
C THR A 2 26.47 -10.28 22.82
N PHE A 3 25.84 -9.90 23.93
CA PHE A 3 26.02 -10.57 25.22
C PHE A 3 24.66 -10.89 25.85
N ILE A 4 24.65 -11.81 26.80
CA ILE A 4 23.45 -12.16 27.56
C ILE A 4 23.58 -11.49 28.92
N ASP A 5 22.57 -10.71 29.30
CA ASP A 5 22.49 -10.06 30.61
C ASP A 5 21.11 -10.31 31.21
N MET A 6 21.07 -10.87 32.42
CA MET A 6 19.84 -11.26 33.13
C MET A 6 18.83 -12.04 32.26
N GLY A 7 19.34 -12.97 31.44
CA GLY A 7 18.52 -13.79 30.53
C GLY A 7 18.02 -13.07 29.27
N ARG A 8 18.41 -11.81 29.05
CA ARG A 8 18.07 -11.03 27.85
C ARG A 8 19.29 -10.97 26.91
N LYS A 9 19.05 -11.12 25.61
CA LYS A 9 20.08 -10.93 24.59
C LYS A 9 20.25 -9.43 24.33
N VAL A 10 21.38 -8.87 24.73
CA VAL A 10 21.71 -7.46 24.54
C VAL A 10 22.62 -7.32 23.32
N ILE A 11 22.23 -6.43 22.40
CA ILE A 11 23.00 -6.10 21.20
C ILE A 11 23.70 -4.78 21.47
N LYS A 12 25.04 -4.80 21.58
CA LYS A 12 25.86 -3.60 21.68
C LYS A 12 26.05 -3.04 20.27
N ILE A 13 25.28 -2.00 19.97
CA ILE A 13 25.39 -1.24 18.72
C ILE A 13 26.53 -0.22 18.89
N PRO A 14 27.59 -0.27 18.08
CA PRO A 14 28.66 0.72 18.15
C PRO A 14 28.10 2.10 17.82
N HIS A 15 28.56 3.13 18.53
CA HIS A 15 28.19 4.50 18.21
C HIS A 15 28.66 4.83 16.78
N THR A 16 27.73 5.17 15.90
CA THR A 16 28.04 5.59 14.53
C THR A 16 27.68 7.05 14.37
N PHE A 17 28.64 7.86 13.93
CA PHE A 17 28.41 9.24 13.53
C PHE A 17 27.81 9.35 12.12
N ASN A 18 27.85 8.25 11.34
CA ASN A 18 27.41 8.22 9.95
C ASN A 18 26.11 7.42 9.82
N LEU A 19 24.98 8.10 10.05
CA LEU A 19 23.66 7.58 9.73
C LEU A 19 23.37 7.83 8.26
N VAL A 20 23.53 6.80 7.42
CA VAL A 20 23.12 6.88 6.01
C VAL A 20 21.63 6.65 5.91
N ARG A 21 20.89 7.65 5.45
CA ARG A 21 19.46 7.52 5.16
C ARG A 21 19.26 6.66 3.91
N ASN A 22 18.91 5.39 4.11
CA ASN A 22 18.65 4.46 3.00
C ASN A 22 17.21 4.61 2.50
N GLN A 23 17.00 5.36 1.41
CA GLN A 23 15.72 5.43 0.71
C GLN A 23 15.61 4.28 -0.30
N ARG A 24 14.84 3.25 0.06
CA ARG A 24 14.64 2.06 -0.79
C ARG A 24 13.50 2.19 -1.79
N ARG A 25 12.56 3.11 -1.56
CA ARG A 25 11.39 3.27 -2.44
C ARG A 25 11.77 4.09 -3.67
N ARG A 26 11.44 3.56 -4.85
CA ARG A 26 11.52 4.28 -6.12
C ARG A 26 10.34 5.25 -6.27
N ASP A 27 9.16 4.78 -5.88
CA ASP A 27 7.92 5.54 -6.04
C ASP A 27 7.46 6.19 -4.73
N ILE A 28 6.92 7.40 -4.87
CA ILE A 28 6.31 8.15 -3.78
C ILE A 28 4.90 7.58 -3.55
N ARG A 29 4.55 7.37 -2.28
CA ARG A 29 3.22 6.96 -1.85
C ARG A 29 2.45 8.15 -1.32
N ILE A 30 1.24 8.33 -1.82
CA ILE A 30 0.31 9.34 -1.36
C ILE A 30 -0.73 8.67 -0.48
N LYS A 31 -0.93 9.22 0.72
CA LYS A 31 -2.02 8.81 1.60
C LYS A 31 -3.31 9.45 1.09
N VAL A 32 -4.19 8.63 0.55
CA VAL A 32 -5.49 9.05 0.01
C VAL A 32 -6.43 7.87 0.08
N GLU A 33 -7.69 8.15 0.40
CA GLU A 33 -8.78 7.19 0.44
C GLU A 33 -9.52 7.23 -0.90
N LEU A 34 -9.25 6.23 -1.74
CA LEU A 34 -9.90 6.04 -3.04
C LEU A 34 -10.71 4.75 -3.01
N PRO A 35 -11.94 4.73 -3.58
CA PRO A 35 -12.68 3.49 -3.75
C PRO A 35 -11.91 2.51 -4.62
N VAL A 36 -11.76 1.28 -4.12
CA VAL A 36 -11.15 0.18 -4.84
C VAL A 36 -12.04 -1.05 -4.73
N ASN A 37 -12.37 -1.64 -5.87
CA ASN A 37 -12.97 -2.96 -5.93
C ASN A 37 -11.85 -3.98 -6.18
N VAL A 38 -11.77 -4.99 -5.33
CA VAL A 38 -10.79 -6.06 -5.42
C VAL A 38 -11.52 -7.32 -5.88
N LYS A 39 -11.03 -7.95 -6.94
CA LYS A 39 -11.54 -9.23 -7.44
C LYS A 39 -10.46 -10.29 -7.40
N LEU A 40 -10.85 -11.50 -7.03
CA LEU A 40 -9.98 -12.68 -7.07
C LEU A 40 -10.79 -13.90 -7.49
N ILE A 41 -10.09 -14.93 -7.95
CA ILE A 41 -10.65 -16.26 -8.17
C ILE A 41 -10.28 -17.10 -6.96
N ASP A 42 -11.28 -17.68 -6.30
CA ASP A 42 -11.04 -18.58 -5.17
C ASP A 42 -10.52 -19.95 -5.64
N GLU A 43 -10.12 -20.81 -4.70
CA GLU A 43 -9.63 -22.16 -5.00
C GLU A 43 -10.66 -23.05 -5.71
N ASN A 44 -11.94 -22.72 -5.61
CA ASN A 44 -13.06 -23.42 -6.24
C ASN A 44 -13.43 -22.84 -7.62
N GLY A 45 -12.71 -21.82 -8.10
CA GLY A 45 -12.98 -21.14 -9.36
C GLY A 45 -14.09 -20.08 -9.32
N ASN A 46 -14.62 -19.75 -8.14
CA ASN A 46 -15.60 -18.68 -7.98
C ASN A 46 -14.93 -17.31 -7.99
N ILE A 47 -15.59 -16.36 -8.64
CA ILE A 47 -15.17 -14.96 -8.61
C ILE A 47 -15.69 -14.33 -7.32
N VAL A 48 -14.76 -13.93 -6.45
CA VAL A 48 -15.06 -13.19 -5.23
C VAL A 48 -14.63 -11.74 -5.42
N SER A 49 -15.53 -10.80 -5.12
CA SER A 49 -15.25 -9.37 -5.21
C SER A 49 -15.73 -8.64 -3.98
N PHE A 50 -14.96 -7.65 -3.52
CA PHE A 50 -15.36 -6.77 -2.42
C PHE A 50 -14.87 -5.34 -2.69
N GLU A 51 -15.58 -4.38 -2.09
CA GLU A 51 -15.24 -2.96 -2.17
C GLU A 51 -14.57 -2.50 -0.88
N THR A 52 -13.56 -1.64 -1.02
CA THR A 52 -12.85 -1.05 0.10
C THR A 52 -12.24 0.29 -0.30
N LEU A 53 -11.50 0.91 0.62
CA LEU A 53 -10.78 2.16 0.40
C LEU A 53 -9.27 1.92 0.48
N THR A 54 -8.51 2.65 -0.33
CA THR A 54 -7.06 2.68 -0.19
C THR A 54 -6.64 3.43 1.08
N GLU A 55 -5.59 2.96 1.76
CA GLU A 55 -4.87 3.72 2.79
C GLU A 55 -3.77 4.58 2.16
N ASP A 56 -3.08 4.04 1.15
CA ASP A 56 -2.10 4.75 0.33
C ASP A 56 -2.03 4.19 -1.10
N ILE A 57 -1.57 5.02 -2.04
CA ILE A 57 -1.37 4.65 -3.46
C ILE A 57 -0.06 5.22 -4.01
N SER A 58 0.54 4.49 -4.94
CA SER A 58 1.71 4.87 -5.74
C SER A 58 1.53 4.37 -7.17
N THR A 59 2.45 4.76 -8.07
CA THR A 59 2.48 4.29 -9.46
C THR A 59 2.66 2.78 -9.57
N SER A 60 3.34 2.16 -8.59
CA SER A 60 3.65 0.73 -8.60
C SER A 60 2.70 -0.14 -7.79
N GLY A 61 1.70 0.44 -7.12
CA GLY A 61 0.86 -0.32 -6.20
C GLY A 61 0.10 0.53 -5.20
N LEU A 62 -0.73 -0.14 -4.41
CA LEU A 62 -1.57 0.48 -3.38
C LEU A 62 -1.57 -0.32 -2.09
N LYS A 63 -2.15 0.27 -1.06
CA LYS A 63 -2.50 -0.43 0.17
C LYS A 63 -3.97 -0.21 0.45
N PHE A 64 -4.69 -1.26 0.82
CA PHE A 64 -6.04 -1.17 1.39
C PHE A 64 -6.09 -1.89 2.73
N CYS A 65 -7.13 -1.66 3.52
CA CYS A 65 -7.33 -2.37 4.78
C CYS A 65 -8.76 -2.84 4.91
N LEU A 66 -8.93 -4.03 5.49
CA LEU A 66 -10.23 -4.61 5.83
C LEU A 66 -10.38 -4.66 7.36
N PRO A 67 -11.56 -4.31 7.90
CA PRO A 67 -11.92 -4.61 9.29
C PRO A 67 -11.73 -6.09 9.61
N LYS A 68 -11.28 -6.42 10.83
CA LYS A 68 -11.16 -7.83 11.25
C LYS A 68 -12.49 -8.59 11.27
N THR A 69 -13.61 -7.89 11.29
CA THR A 69 -14.96 -8.49 11.17
C THR A 69 -15.20 -9.12 9.81
N ASP A 70 -14.43 -8.76 8.79
CA ASP A 70 -14.57 -9.24 7.41
C ASP A 70 -13.72 -10.51 7.19
N GLU A 71 -13.78 -11.44 8.15
CA GLU A 71 -12.94 -12.66 8.16
C GLU A 71 -13.09 -13.48 6.87
N GLU A 72 -14.29 -13.53 6.30
CA GLU A 72 -14.57 -14.26 5.06
C GLU A 72 -13.71 -13.77 3.88
N PHE A 73 -13.52 -12.45 3.75
CA PHE A 73 -12.69 -11.89 2.69
C PHE A 73 -11.21 -11.98 3.03
N ILE A 74 -10.85 -11.76 4.30
CA ILE A 74 -9.47 -11.83 4.79
C ILE A 74 -8.88 -13.22 4.55
N GLN A 75 -9.62 -14.28 4.85
CA GLN A 75 -9.15 -15.67 4.71
C GLN A 75 -8.88 -16.04 3.25
N LYS A 76 -9.52 -15.35 2.29
CA LYS A 76 -9.33 -15.55 0.85
C LYS A 76 -8.11 -14.80 0.30
N LEU A 77 -7.43 -13.98 1.10
CA LEU A 77 -6.30 -13.13 0.70
C LEU A 77 -5.00 -13.62 1.33
N SER A 78 -4.02 -13.93 0.48
CA SER A 78 -2.73 -14.49 0.89
C SER A 78 -1.56 -13.79 0.19
N ILE A 79 -0.36 -13.91 0.77
CA ILE A 79 0.85 -13.34 0.17
C ILE A 79 1.15 -14.06 -1.15
N ASN A 80 1.56 -13.28 -2.16
CA ASN A 80 1.80 -13.67 -3.54
C ASN A 80 0.56 -14.08 -4.35
N GLN A 81 -0.64 -13.89 -3.80
CA GLN A 81 -1.86 -14.11 -4.55
C GLN A 81 -2.08 -13.02 -5.60
N GLU A 82 -2.49 -13.46 -6.80
CA GLU A 82 -2.92 -12.59 -7.89
C GLU A 82 -4.36 -12.14 -7.67
N ILE A 83 -4.59 -10.84 -7.85
CA ILE A 83 -5.88 -10.17 -7.74
C ILE A 83 -6.02 -9.15 -8.87
N GLU A 84 -7.25 -8.77 -9.20
CA GLU A 84 -7.54 -7.60 -10.01
C GLU A 84 -8.00 -6.46 -9.11
N THR A 85 -7.48 -5.26 -9.35
CA THR A 85 -7.86 -4.06 -8.61
C THR A 85 -8.43 -3.01 -9.55
N TYR A 86 -9.63 -2.52 -9.21
CA TYR A 86 -10.35 -1.50 -9.95
C TYR A 86 -10.44 -0.24 -9.10
N ILE A 87 -9.59 0.74 -9.39
CA ILE A 87 -9.39 1.93 -8.56
C ILE A 87 -10.15 3.10 -9.19
N LYS A 88 -11.10 3.66 -8.45
CA LYS A 88 -11.92 4.77 -8.94
C LYS A 88 -11.30 6.10 -8.59
N ILE A 89 -10.94 6.88 -9.61
CA ILE A 89 -10.37 8.22 -9.46
C ILE A 89 -11.23 9.20 -10.26
N SER A 90 -12.03 9.99 -9.54
CA SER A 90 -13.01 10.90 -10.15
C SER A 90 -14.02 10.17 -11.05
N LYS A 91 -13.88 10.28 -12.37
CA LYS A 91 -14.75 9.63 -13.38
C LYS A 91 -14.09 8.43 -14.07
N GLU A 92 -12.78 8.23 -13.86
CA GLU A 92 -12.00 7.16 -14.47
C GLU A 92 -11.86 5.99 -13.49
N THR A 93 -11.78 4.78 -14.03
CA THR A 93 -11.49 3.56 -13.27
C THR A 93 -10.24 2.93 -13.84
N ILE A 94 -9.19 2.87 -13.04
CA ILE A 94 -7.94 2.18 -13.38
C ILE A 94 -8.12 0.70 -13.10
N ASN A 95 -7.80 -0.15 -14.07
CA ASN A 95 -7.72 -1.60 -13.86
C ASN A 95 -6.25 -2.03 -13.82
N ALA A 96 -5.89 -2.82 -12.80
CA ALA A 96 -4.57 -3.41 -12.71
C ALA A 96 -4.64 -4.86 -12.22
N LYS A 97 -3.94 -5.76 -12.93
CA LYS A 97 -3.58 -7.06 -12.35
C LYS A 97 -2.48 -6.84 -11.34
N SER A 98 -2.62 -7.49 -10.21
CA SER A 98 -1.93 -7.11 -8.99
C SER A 98 -1.55 -8.31 -8.17
N ILE A 99 -0.52 -8.18 -7.34
CA ILE A 99 -0.08 -9.22 -6.41
C ILE A 99 0.00 -8.68 -4.99
N ILE A 100 -0.54 -9.43 -4.04
CA ILE A 100 -0.41 -9.12 -2.61
C ILE A 100 1.02 -9.40 -2.18
N ARG A 101 1.76 -8.37 -1.74
CA ARG A 101 3.16 -8.51 -1.31
C ARG A 101 3.37 -8.46 0.19
N ASN A 102 2.41 -7.93 0.92
CA ASN A 102 2.53 -7.76 2.36
C ASN A 102 1.15 -7.76 3.02
N ILE A 103 1.07 -8.37 4.19
CA ILE A 103 -0.11 -8.37 5.05
C ILE A 103 0.32 -7.85 6.42
N GLN A 104 -0.37 -6.85 6.93
CA GLN A 104 -0.10 -6.22 8.22
C GLN A 104 -1.32 -6.36 9.11
N ASP A 105 -1.21 -7.16 10.16
CA ASP A 105 -2.18 -7.15 11.25
C ASP A 105 -2.01 -5.88 12.08
N ARG A 106 -3.09 -5.08 12.19
CA ARG A 106 -3.22 -3.98 13.14
C ARG A 106 -4.42 -4.25 14.05
N ASN A 107 -4.44 -3.64 15.24
CA ASN A 107 -5.43 -3.89 16.29
C ASN A 107 -6.85 -4.22 15.79
N SER A 108 -7.46 -3.34 14.98
CA SER A 108 -8.84 -3.50 14.48
C SER A 108 -8.97 -3.86 12.99
N LYS A 109 -7.87 -3.92 12.23
CA LYS A 109 -7.91 -4.09 10.78
C LYS A 109 -6.69 -4.81 10.24
N ILE A 110 -6.86 -5.52 9.14
CA ILE A 110 -5.76 -6.15 8.40
C ILE A 110 -5.53 -5.34 7.13
N CYS A 111 -4.27 -4.94 6.90
CA CYS A 111 -3.90 -4.12 5.76
C CYS A 111 -3.07 -4.91 4.76
N PHE A 112 -3.40 -4.78 3.48
CA PHE A 112 -2.82 -5.52 2.37
C PHE A 112 -2.05 -4.54 1.49
N GLY A 113 -0.74 -4.77 1.34
CA GLY A 113 0.10 -4.06 0.40
C GLY A 113 0.14 -4.80 -0.93
N VAL A 114 -0.26 -4.12 -1.98
CA VAL A 114 -0.46 -4.66 -3.32
C VAL A 114 0.52 -4.03 -4.30
N GLU A 115 1.13 -4.84 -5.16
CA GLU A 115 2.00 -4.42 -6.26
C GLU A 115 1.28 -4.61 -7.59
N PHE A 116 1.28 -3.59 -8.45
CA PHE A 116 0.74 -3.71 -9.81
C PHE A 116 1.71 -4.52 -10.68
N LYS A 117 1.19 -5.56 -11.34
CA LYS A 117 1.92 -6.39 -12.30
C LYS A 117 1.67 -5.97 -13.73
N GLU A 118 0.41 -5.73 -14.05
CA GLU A 118 0.00 -5.26 -15.37
C GLU A 118 -1.02 -4.15 -15.18
N ILE A 119 -0.77 -3.01 -15.83
CA ILE A 119 -1.65 -1.85 -15.89
C ILE A 119 -1.60 -1.34 -17.33
N ASP A 120 -2.74 -0.91 -17.86
CA ASP A 120 -2.76 -0.32 -19.20
C ASP A 120 -1.94 0.98 -19.23
N LYS A 121 -1.24 1.27 -20.34
CA LYS A 121 -0.38 2.46 -20.44
C LYS A 121 -1.15 3.77 -20.24
N LYS A 122 -2.41 3.83 -20.68
CA LYS A 122 -3.26 5.01 -20.47
C LYS A 122 -3.57 5.18 -18.99
N ASP A 123 -3.91 4.09 -18.32
CA ASP A 123 -4.20 4.07 -16.89
C ASP A 123 -2.96 4.40 -16.05
N GLU A 124 -1.79 3.88 -16.42
CA GLU A 124 -0.51 4.16 -15.77
C GLU A 124 -0.12 5.65 -15.90
N ALA A 125 -0.28 6.22 -17.09
CA ALA A 125 -0.03 7.64 -17.34
C ALA A 125 -0.99 8.53 -16.53
N PHE A 126 -2.27 8.16 -16.50
CA PHE A 126 -3.28 8.86 -15.72
C PHE A 126 -3.01 8.78 -14.21
N LEU A 127 -2.66 7.60 -13.70
CA LEU A 127 -2.27 7.40 -12.30
C LEU A 127 -1.04 8.22 -11.92
N SER A 128 -0.03 8.23 -12.79
CA SER A 128 1.19 9.00 -12.61
C SER A 128 0.89 10.49 -12.50
N GLN A 129 0.05 11.02 -13.39
CA GLN A 129 -0.39 12.42 -13.34
C GLN A 129 -1.16 12.72 -12.05
N PHE A 130 -2.11 11.88 -11.67
CA PHE A 130 -2.87 12.03 -10.43
C PHE A 130 -1.96 12.10 -9.20
N ILE A 131 -0.95 11.24 -9.12
CA ILE A 131 0.01 11.22 -8.01
C ILE A 131 0.84 12.50 -7.98
N GLN A 132 1.32 12.98 -9.14
CA GLN A 132 2.07 14.24 -9.24
C GLN A 132 1.23 15.44 -8.80
N ASP A 133 -0.01 15.52 -9.25
CA ASP A 133 -0.94 16.60 -8.89
C ASP A 133 -1.18 16.64 -7.38
N LYS A 134 -1.39 15.47 -6.76
CA LYS A 134 -1.56 15.35 -5.31
C LYS A 134 -0.29 15.72 -4.53
N GLN A 135 0.90 15.38 -5.04
CA GLN A 135 2.15 15.84 -4.43
C GLN A 135 2.28 17.35 -4.47
N MET A 136 1.96 17.98 -5.61
CA MET A 136 1.99 19.42 -5.74
C MET A 136 1.00 20.11 -4.79
N GLU A 137 -0.21 19.55 -4.64
CA GLU A 137 -1.21 20.04 -3.68
C GLU A 137 -0.67 20.01 -2.24
N LEU A 138 -0.08 18.89 -1.83
CA LEU A 138 0.50 18.72 -0.49
C LEU A 138 1.67 19.68 -0.23
N MET A 139 2.56 19.87 -1.22
CA MET A 139 3.67 20.82 -1.11
C MET A 139 3.20 22.27 -0.97
N LYS A 140 2.14 22.65 -1.69
CA LYS A 140 1.56 24.00 -1.58
C LYS A 140 0.99 24.24 -0.19
N LYS A 141 0.24 23.28 0.37
CA LYS A 141 -0.30 23.36 1.75
C LYS A 141 0.82 23.49 2.78
N TYR A 142 1.88 22.69 2.65
CA TYR A 142 3.05 22.77 3.54
C TYR A 142 3.72 24.14 3.54
N LYS A 143 3.90 24.75 2.35
CA LYS A 143 4.49 26.09 2.23
C LYS A 143 3.61 27.19 2.85
N GLN A 144 2.30 27.03 2.82
CA GLN A 144 1.38 27.99 3.43
C GLN A 144 1.42 27.90 4.96
N MET A 145 1.47 26.69 5.52
CA MET A 145 1.57 26.47 6.97
C MET A 145 2.87 26.96 7.59
N GLN A 146 3.96 27.10 6.82
CA GLN A 146 5.24 27.65 7.32
C GLN A 146 5.30 29.18 7.27
N LYS A 147 4.35 29.84 6.62
CA LYS A 147 4.30 31.30 6.45
C LYS A 147 3.29 31.98 7.38
N GLY A 148 2.47 31.22 8.11
CA GLY A 148 1.57 31.71 9.15
C GLY A 148 2.09 31.33 10.52
#